data_AF-A0A1J4JVV2-F1
#
_entry.id   AF-A0A1J4JVV2-F1
#
_cell.length_a   1.000
_cell.length_b   1.000
_cell.length_c   1.000
_cell.angle_alpha   90.00
_cell.angle_beta   90.00
_cell.angle_gamma   90.00
#
_symmetry.space_group_name_H-M   'P 1'
#
loop_
_entity.id
_entity.type
_entity.pdbx_description
1 polymer ?
#
loop_
_entity_poly.entity_id
_entity_poly.type
_entity_poly.pdbx_seq_one_letter_code
_entity_poly.pdbx_strand_id
1 'polypeptide(L)'
;MYSLGNEKIVLKCLSIRKINYQITASNMKDLYLKLKNNYPSILIYTSINKIIDFCASNIDKKETQEMITKYFTKEEIDAIFRSIEFIISDEDSVFELICNIINERGDNFFTLLSHVQFLNLSIKKRHQYLDFIEPTKLNFDDWKTFITRVKSLFGTCILEDSSIIFRPQYGHEFEGIFNYLNKECSGNCATKKLIHVRCSSLKSTSPEFLFDYKTLSSDKFWSLNNENDGYLQIDFKKRKINLSHYSFHTPNNQYSNILSPKNWEIKGSNDKIHWDILDSRKYDPHLNRHNTFYCYECTYKNRKNYQYIRFYQRGVNHGDDYDTHLSGIEFFGKLIN
;
A
#
# COMPACT_ATOMS: atom_id res chain seq x y z
N MET A 1 -32.23 16.43 -63.32
CA MET A 1 -32.14 17.91 -63.27
C MET A 1 -32.30 18.43 -61.82
N TYR A 2 -31.62 17.81 -60.83
CA TYR A 2 -31.79 18.11 -59.40
C TYR A 2 -30.48 18.06 -58.58
N SER A 3 -29.29 18.19 -59.18
CA SER A 3 -28.02 18.12 -58.42
C SER A 3 -27.07 19.32 -58.54
N LEU A 4 -27.38 20.33 -59.37
CA LEU A 4 -26.48 21.49 -59.56
C LEU A 4 -26.82 22.71 -58.68
N GLY A 5 -27.98 22.71 -58.02
CA GLY A 5 -28.39 23.78 -57.10
C GLY A 5 -27.69 23.71 -55.73
N ASN A 6 -27.33 22.51 -55.28
CA ASN A 6 -26.77 22.30 -53.94
C ASN A 6 -25.28 22.59 -53.86
N GLU A 7 -24.47 22.27 -54.88
CA GLU A 7 -23.04 22.59 -54.87
C GLU A 7 -22.80 24.10 -54.90
N LYS A 8 -23.60 24.88 -55.64
CA LYS A 8 -23.48 26.34 -55.63
C LYS A 8 -23.87 26.94 -54.28
N ILE A 9 -24.86 26.38 -53.59
CA ILE A 9 -25.25 26.82 -52.23
C ILE A 9 -24.18 26.41 -51.21
N VAL A 10 -23.66 25.19 -51.28
CA VAL A 10 -22.57 24.69 -50.43
C VAL A 10 -21.29 25.51 -50.66
N LEU A 11 -20.93 25.80 -51.91
CA LEU A 11 -19.78 26.65 -52.25
C LEU A 11 -20.00 28.12 -51.89
N LYS A 12 -21.25 28.61 -51.96
CA LYS A 12 -21.61 29.97 -51.50
C LYS A 12 -21.66 30.05 -49.97
N CYS A 13 -21.96 28.96 -49.26
CA CYS A 13 -21.82 28.83 -47.82
C CYS A 13 -20.34 28.69 -47.40
N LEU A 14 -19.51 27.99 -48.19
CA LEU A 14 -18.07 27.91 -48.01
C LEU A 14 -17.35 29.23 -48.34
N SER A 15 -17.94 30.08 -49.19
CA SER A 15 -17.44 31.42 -49.51
C SER A 15 -17.95 32.53 -48.58
N ILE A 16 -18.86 32.22 -47.65
CA ILE A 16 -19.18 33.10 -46.52
C ILE A 16 -18.04 32.98 -45.50
N ARG A 17 -17.04 33.86 -45.70
CA ARG A 17 -15.98 34.26 -44.77
C ARG A 17 -15.53 33.15 -43.81
N LYS A 18 -14.49 32.40 -44.20
CA LYS A 18 -13.51 31.90 -43.22
C LYS A 18 -13.28 33.05 -42.23
N ILE A 19 -13.56 32.82 -40.95
CA ILE A 19 -13.24 33.77 -39.88
C ILE A 19 -11.71 33.86 -39.88
N ASN A 20 -11.20 34.85 -40.61
CA ASN A 20 -9.83 35.34 -40.65
C ASN A 20 -9.68 36.51 -39.66
N TYR A 21 -10.54 36.58 -38.65
CA TYR A 21 -10.40 37.52 -37.57
C TYR A 21 -9.35 36.98 -36.59
N GLN A 22 -8.38 37.81 -36.26
CA GLN A 22 -7.45 37.54 -35.16
C GLN A 22 -8.26 37.47 -33.86
N ILE A 23 -8.27 36.32 -33.21
CA ILE A 23 -8.96 36.13 -31.92
C ILE A 23 -8.10 36.79 -30.85
N THR A 24 -8.72 37.65 -30.04
CA THR A 24 -8.10 38.36 -28.92
C THR A 24 -8.98 38.23 -27.68
N ALA A 25 -8.39 38.45 -26.50
CA ALA A 25 -9.15 38.45 -25.24
C ALA A 25 -10.32 39.45 -25.24
N SER A 26 -10.19 40.56 -25.96
CA SER A 26 -11.21 41.60 -26.04
C SER A 26 -12.36 41.31 -27.01
N ASN A 27 -12.17 40.46 -28.03
CA ASN A 27 -13.17 40.22 -29.07
C ASN A 27 -13.79 38.81 -29.02
N MET A 28 -13.19 37.88 -28.26
CA MET A 28 -13.57 36.47 -28.23
C MET A 28 -15.04 36.24 -27.84
N LYS A 29 -15.55 36.97 -26.84
CA LYS A 29 -16.94 36.83 -26.36
C LYS A 29 -17.95 37.23 -27.43
N ASP A 30 -17.76 38.40 -28.04
CA ASP A 30 -18.66 38.91 -29.08
C ASP A 30 -18.66 38.02 -30.32
N LEU A 31 -17.49 37.47 -30.68
CA LEU A 31 -17.36 36.51 -31.77
C LEU A 31 -18.10 35.21 -31.46
N TYR A 32 -17.92 34.65 -30.25
CA TYR A 32 -18.60 33.43 -29.82
C TYR A 32 -20.13 33.57 -29.84
N LEU A 33 -20.66 34.67 -29.28
CA LEU A 33 -22.11 34.92 -29.26
C LEU A 33 -22.68 35.14 -30.66
N LYS A 34 -21.97 35.85 -31.54
CA LYS A 34 -22.37 35.99 -32.96
C LYS A 34 -22.43 34.64 -33.68
N LEU A 35 -21.49 33.73 -33.38
CA LEU A 35 -21.45 32.42 -34.00
C LEU A 35 -22.59 31.52 -33.56
N LYS A 36 -22.92 31.51 -32.26
CA LYS A 36 -24.03 30.70 -31.74
C LYS A 36 -25.41 31.16 -32.20
N ASN A 37 -25.59 32.46 -32.45
CA ASN A 37 -26.90 33.03 -32.78
C ASN A 37 -27.23 33.06 -34.29
N ASN A 38 -26.24 33.09 -35.19
CA ASN A 38 -26.46 33.50 -36.59
C ASN A 38 -26.15 32.47 -37.69
N TYR A 39 -25.63 31.27 -37.40
CA TYR A 39 -25.11 30.37 -38.44
C TYR A 39 -25.69 28.92 -38.40
N PRO A 40 -25.70 28.20 -39.53
CA PRO A 40 -26.00 26.77 -39.57
C PRO A 40 -24.80 25.90 -39.11
N SER A 41 -25.11 24.71 -38.60
CA SER A 41 -24.34 23.90 -37.64
C SER A 41 -22.89 23.55 -38.00
N ILE A 42 -22.55 23.39 -39.29
CA ILE A 42 -21.25 22.82 -39.71
C ILE A 42 -20.13 23.88 -39.79
N LEU A 43 -20.44 25.11 -40.20
CA LEU A 43 -19.47 26.23 -40.26
C LEU A 43 -19.19 26.81 -38.86
N ILE A 44 -20.15 26.65 -37.94
CA ILE A 44 -20.00 26.98 -36.52
C ILE A 44 -18.90 26.14 -35.88
N TYR A 45 -18.90 24.84 -36.12
CA TYR A 45 -18.01 23.90 -35.41
C TYR A 45 -16.52 24.23 -35.60
N THR A 46 -16.09 24.46 -36.85
CA THR A 46 -14.69 24.82 -37.15
C THR A 46 -14.28 26.18 -36.59
N SER A 47 -15.23 27.11 -36.51
CA SER A 47 -14.99 28.45 -35.97
C SER A 47 -14.94 28.48 -34.44
N ILE A 48 -15.81 27.70 -33.78
CA ILE A 48 -15.80 27.51 -32.33
C ILE A 48 -14.53 26.80 -31.89
N ASN A 49 -14.05 25.79 -32.63
CA ASN A 49 -12.79 25.12 -32.30
C ASN A 49 -11.60 26.07 -32.28
N LYS A 50 -11.51 27.06 -33.18
CA LYS A 50 -10.47 28.09 -33.11
C LYS A 50 -10.53 28.94 -31.84
N ILE A 51 -11.74 29.21 -31.34
CA ILE A 51 -11.94 29.94 -30.08
C ILE A 51 -11.55 29.03 -28.90
N ILE A 52 -11.90 27.75 -28.94
CA ILE A 52 -11.49 26.74 -27.95
C ILE A 52 -9.96 26.65 -27.90
N ASP A 53 -9.28 26.52 -29.03
CA ASP A 53 -7.82 26.45 -29.11
C ASP A 53 -7.17 27.74 -28.59
N PHE A 54 -7.72 28.91 -28.95
CA PHE A 54 -7.28 30.18 -28.38
C PHE A 54 -7.42 30.21 -26.85
N CYS A 55 -8.55 29.71 -26.31
CA CYS A 55 -8.76 29.64 -24.87
C CYS A 55 -7.78 28.67 -24.20
N ALA A 56 -7.53 27.52 -24.83
CA ALA A 56 -6.60 26.49 -24.34
C ALA A 56 -5.17 27.05 -24.18
N SER A 57 -4.68 27.85 -25.14
CA SER A 57 -3.34 28.47 -25.05
C SER A 57 -3.27 29.71 -24.16
N ASN A 58 -4.41 30.23 -23.70
CA ASN A 58 -4.49 31.51 -22.97
C ASN A 58 -5.29 31.38 -21.67
N ILE A 59 -5.33 30.18 -21.08
CA ILE A 59 -6.22 29.87 -19.97
C ILE A 59 -5.84 30.60 -18.67
N ASP A 60 -4.58 31.01 -18.51
CA ASP A 60 -4.13 31.80 -17.35
C ASP A 60 -4.67 33.25 -17.39
N LYS A 61 -5.20 33.73 -18.52
CA LYS A 61 -5.78 35.08 -18.62
C LYS A 61 -7.16 35.11 -18.00
N LYS A 62 -7.41 36.11 -17.15
CA LYS A 62 -8.68 36.29 -16.43
C LYS A 62 -9.87 36.37 -17.38
N GLU A 63 -9.76 37.09 -18.49
CA GLU A 63 -10.84 37.23 -19.48
C GLU A 63 -11.18 35.88 -20.13
N THR A 64 -10.17 35.03 -20.36
CA THR A 64 -10.36 33.67 -20.87
C THR A 64 -11.10 32.82 -19.85
N GLN A 65 -10.68 32.82 -18.58
CA GLN A 65 -11.33 32.05 -17.52
C GLN A 65 -12.78 32.49 -17.31
N GLU A 66 -13.05 33.80 -17.32
CA GLU A 66 -14.42 34.33 -17.25
C GLU A 66 -15.26 33.87 -18.44
N MET A 67 -14.67 33.82 -19.65
CA MET A 67 -15.37 33.34 -20.84
C MET A 67 -15.72 31.86 -20.75
N ILE A 68 -14.75 31.01 -20.38
CA ILE A 68 -14.92 29.57 -20.18
C ILE A 68 -16.00 29.34 -19.13
N THR A 69 -15.87 30.01 -17.99
CA THR A 69 -16.76 29.82 -16.85
C THR A 69 -18.19 30.17 -17.23
N LYS A 70 -18.43 31.35 -17.81
CA LYS A 70 -19.79 31.89 -17.98
C LYS A 70 -20.50 31.44 -19.25
N TYR A 71 -19.78 31.16 -20.34
CA TYR A 71 -20.40 31.02 -21.67
C TYR A 71 -20.29 29.62 -22.27
N PHE A 72 -19.23 28.87 -22.00
CA PHE A 72 -18.99 27.62 -22.72
C PHE A 72 -19.93 26.50 -22.26
N THR A 73 -20.29 25.60 -23.17
CA THR A 73 -20.97 24.36 -22.77
C THR A 73 -19.98 23.39 -22.16
N LYS A 74 -20.49 22.36 -21.50
CA LYS A 74 -19.66 21.32 -20.90
C LYS A 74 -18.75 20.65 -21.95
N GLU A 75 -19.28 20.39 -23.13
CA GLU A 75 -18.56 19.75 -24.25
C GLU A 75 -17.44 20.66 -24.79
N GLU A 76 -17.68 21.97 -24.82
CA GLU A 76 -16.68 22.95 -25.25
C GLU A 76 -15.56 23.07 -24.20
N ILE A 77 -15.88 23.00 -22.91
CA ILE A 77 -14.90 22.98 -21.82
C ILE A 77 -14.10 21.68 -21.84
N ASP A 78 -14.76 20.53 -22.04
CA ASP A 78 -14.10 19.24 -22.23
C ASP A 78 -13.12 19.28 -23.41
N ALA A 79 -13.47 19.99 -24.49
CA ALA A 79 -12.60 20.16 -25.66
C ALA A 79 -11.37 21.03 -25.35
N ILE A 80 -11.47 22.02 -24.45
CA ILE A 80 -10.31 22.80 -23.98
C ILE A 80 -9.29 21.88 -23.30
N PHE A 81 -9.73 21.08 -22.33
CA PHE A 81 -8.84 20.19 -21.56
C PHE A 81 -8.24 19.05 -22.41
N ARG A 82 -8.81 18.78 -23.59
CA ARG A 82 -8.30 17.79 -24.56
C ARG A 82 -7.50 18.42 -25.70
N SER A 83 -7.41 19.75 -25.77
CA SER A 83 -6.67 20.43 -26.83
C SER A 83 -5.18 20.22 -26.66
N ILE A 84 -4.47 20.01 -27.77
CA ILE A 84 -3.00 19.94 -27.78
C ILE A 84 -2.35 21.30 -27.46
N GLU A 85 -3.11 22.38 -27.64
CA GLU A 85 -2.69 23.76 -27.39
C GLU A 85 -2.92 24.18 -25.93
N PHE A 86 -3.36 23.25 -25.06
CA PHE A 86 -3.64 23.51 -23.66
C PHE A 86 -2.35 23.81 -22.89
N ILE A 87 -2.26 25.05 -22.38
CA ILE A 87 -1.12 25.53 -21.61
C ILE A 87 -1.67 26.18 -20.34
N ILE A 88 -1.32 25.62 -19.19
CA ILE A 88 -1.60 26.19 -17.88
C ILE A 88 -0.36 26.13 -17.00
N SER A 89 -0.23 27.12 -16.12
CA SER A 89 0.90 27.29 -15.20
C SER A 89 1.14 26.07 -14.30
N ASP A 90 0.09 25.51 -13.71
CA ASP A 90 0.15 24.35 -12.83
C ASP A 90 -1.21 23.64 -12.70
N GLU A 91 -1.20 22.46 -12.08
CA GLU A 91 -2.41 21.67 -11.87
C GLU A 91 -3.35 22.26 -10.80
N ASP A 92 -2.82 23.02 -9.83
CA ASP A 92 -3.64 23.68 -8.82
C ASP A 92 -4.61 24.67 -9.47
N SER A 93 -4.11 25.39 -10.49
CA SER A 93 -4.88 26.31 -11.32
C SER A 93 -5.96 25.62 -12.15
N VAL A 94 -5.69 24.40 -12.65
CA VAL A 94 -6.71 23.56 -13.33
C VAL A 94 -7.86 23.26 -12.37
N PHE A 95 -7.50 22.79 -11.17
CA PHE A 95 -8.48 22.43 -10.15
C PHE A 95 -9.29 23.63 -9.68
N GLU A 96 -8.65 24.78 -9.45
CA GLU A 96 -9.34 26.02 -9.07
C GLU A 96 -10.34 26.48 -10.14
N LEU A 97 -9.95 26.46 -11.42
CA LEU A 97 -10.84 26.80 -12.52
C LEU A 97 -12.08 25.89 -12.56
N ILE A 98 -11.88 24.58 -12.40
CA ILE A 98 -12.99 23.61 -12.39
C ILE A 98 -13.91 23.83 -11.17
N CYS A 99 -13.34 24.07 -9.98
CA CYS A 99 -14.12 24.42 -8.80
C CYS A 99 -14.94 25.69 -9.01
N ASN A 100 -14.36 26.74 -9.63
CA ASN A 100 -15.08 27.97 -9.93
C ASN A 100 -16.26 27.71 -10.89
N ILE A 101 -16.06 26.90 -11.93
CA ILE A 101 -17.12 26.50 -12.87
C ILE A 101 -18.26 25.78 -12.15
N ILE A 102 -17.93 24.81 -11.29
CA ILE A 102 -18.92 24.03 -10.55
C ILE A 102 -19.67 24.92 -9.54
N ASN A 103 -18.96 25.79 -8.82
CA ASN A 103 -19.56 26.70 -7.86
C ASN A 103 -20.48 27.73 -8.53
N GLU A 104 -20.13 28.24 -9.71
CA GLU A 104 -20.96 29.21 -10.44
C GLU A 104 -22.13 28.58 -11.20
N ARG A 105 -21.98 27.36 -11.72
CA ARG A 105 -22.93 26.76 -12.69
C ARG A 105 -23.59 25.46 -12.25
N GLY A 106 -23.20 24.96 -11.09
CA GLY A 106 -23.81 23.80 -10.44
C GLY A 106 -23.28 22.45 -10.91
N ASP A 107 -23.93 21.40 -10.42
CA ASP A 107 -23.36 20.06 -10.37
C ASP A 107 -23.16 19.38 -11.73
N ASN A 108 -23.78 19.88 -12.81
CA ASN A 108 -23.63 19.31 -14.16
C ASN A 108 -22.18 19.29 -14.67
N PHE A 109 -21.32 20.10 -14.07
CA PHE A 109 -19.90 20.23 -14.39
C PHE A 109 -18.99 19.36 -13.51
N PHE A 110 -19.52 18.58 -12.55
CA PHE A 110 -18.69 17.74 -11.65
C PHE A 110 -17.78 16.78 -12.41
N THR A 111 -18.21 16.25 -13.55
CA THR A 111 -17.39 15.32 -14.34
C THR A 111 -16.13 15.97 -14.91
N LEU A 112 -16.02 17.31 -14.93
CA LEU A 112 -14.80 18.01 -15.34
C LEU A 112 -13.64 17.73 -14.38
N LEU A 113 -13.92 17.37 -13.11
CA LEU A 113 -12.91 16.94 -12.15
C LEU A 113 -12.08 15.73 -12.64
N SER A 114 -12.57 14.99 -13.65
CA SER A 114 -11.81 13.91 -14.30
C SER A 114 -10.63 14.40 -15.13
N HIS A 115 -10.55 15.69 -15.48
CA HIS A 115 -9.39 16.27 -16.16
C HIS A 115 -8.26 16.63 -15.20
N VAL A 116 -8.54 16.76 -13.90
CA VAL A 116 -7.51 17.10 -12.90
C VAL A 116 -6.59 15.91 -12.67
N GLN A 117 -5.30 16.12 -12.88
CA GLN A 117 -4.24 15.18 -12.52
C GLN A 117 -3.95 15.32 -11.02
N PHE A 118 -4.74 14.64 -10.18
CA PHE A 118 -4.63 14.70 -8.71
C PHE A 118 -3.21 14.62 -8.14
N LEU A 119 -2.28 13.92 -8.81
CA LEU A 119 -0.88 13.80 -8.43
C LEU A 119 -0.06 15.09 -8.54
N ASN A 120 -0.39 15.94 -9.50
CA ASN A 120 0.34 17.19 -9.75
C ASN A 120 -0.19 18.33 -8.88
N LEU A 121 -1.25 18.09 -8.10
CA LEU A 121 -1.77 19.03 -7.12
C LEU A 121 -0.84 19.16 -5.91
N SER A 122 -0.73 20.39 -5.39
CA SER A 122 -0.12 20.63 -4.09
C SER A 122 -0.84 19.86 -2.98
N ILE A 123 -0.13 19.60 -1.88
CA ILE A 123 -0.70 18.89 -0.72
C ILE A 123 -1.99 19.58 -0.25
N LYS A 124 -2.00 20.91 -0.22
CA LYS A 124 -3.17 21.70 0.17
C LYS A 124 -4.35 21.46 -0.78
N LYS A 125 -4.12 21.51 -2.09
CA LYS A 125 -5.18 21.28 -3.09
C LYS A 125 -5.67 19.85 -3.14
N ARG A 126 -4.84 18.86 -2.84
CA ARG A 126 -5.29 17.46 -2.69
C ARG A 126 -6.33 17.30 -1.59
N HIS A 127 -6.13 17.92 -0.42
CA HIS A 127 -7.12 17.90 0.64
C HIS A 127 -8.42 18.59 0.19
N GLN A 128 -8.30 19.76 -0.42
CA GLN A 128 -9.47 20.47 -0.97
C GLN A 128 -10.22 19.65 -2.02
N TYR A 129 -9.51 18.93 -2.90
CA TYR A 129 -10.11 18.04 -3.89
C TYR A 129 -10.90 16.92 -3.22
N LEU A 130 -10.33 16.29 -2.18
CA LEU A 130 -11.00 15.22 -1.43
C LEU A 130 -12.20 15.71 -0.62
N ASP A 131 -12.15 16.92 -0.10
CA ASP A 131 -13.28 17.55 0.60
C ASP A 131 -14.38 17.97 -0.39
N PHE A 132 -14.01 18.29 -1.63
CA PHE A 132 -14.91 18.77 -2.68
C PHE A 132 -15.57 17.64 -3.46
N ILE A 133 -14.91 16.49 -3.63
CA ILE A 133 -15.45 15.37 -4.41
C ILE A 133 -16.59 14.67 -3.66
N GLU A 134 -17.76 14.59 -4.29
CA GLU A 134 -18.94 13.92 -3.73
C GLU A 134 -19.28 12.66 -4.55
N PRO A 135 -19.14 11.44 -4.01
CA PRO A 135 -19.33 10.20 -4.76
C PRO A 135 -20.73 10.06 -5.39
N THR A 136 -21.74 10.67 -4.77
CA THR A 136 -23.14 10.66 -5.21
C THR A 136 -23.39 11.49 -6.47
N LYS A 137 -22.48 12.42 -6.80
CA LYS A 137 -22.59 13.34 -7.95
C LYS A 137 -21.83 12.89 -9.19
N LEU A 138 -21.02 11.83 -9.07
CA LEU A 138 -20.28 11.24 -10.18
C LEU A 138 -21.03 10.03 -10.74
N ASN A 139 -21.01 9.86 -12.06
CA ASN A 139 -21.46 8.60 -12.64
C ASN A 139 -20.45 7.48 -12.31
N PHE A 140 -20.89 6.24 -12.47
CA PHE A 140 -20.09 5.07 -12.09
C PHE A 140 -18.74 4.99 -12.81
N ASP A 141 -18.67 5.40 -14.08
CA ASP A 141 -17.45 5.31 -14.89
C ASP A 141 -16.41 6.37 -14.50
N ASP A 142 -16.86 7.60 -14.22
CA ASP A 142 -16.02 8.68 -13.72
C ASP A 142 -15.50 8.34 -12.32
N TRP A 143 -16.35 7.80 -11.45
CA TRP A 143 -15.95 7.32 -10.13
C TRP A 143 -14.94 6.18 -10.22
N LYS A 144 -15.17 5.20 -11.08
CA LYS A 144 -14.25 4.08 -11.31
C LYS A 144 -12.91 4.56 -11.84
N THR A 145 -12.90 5.56 -12.72
CA THR A 145 -11.69 6.17 -13.26
C THR A 145 -10.91 6.90 -12.17
N PHE A 146 -11.59 7.72 -11.36
CA PHE A 146 -11.01 8.39 -10.20
C PHE A 146 -10.42 7.37 -9.22
N ILE A 147 -11.18 6.36 -8.82
CA ILE A 147 -10.72 5.30 -7.91
C ILE A 147 -9.57 4.51 -8.52
N THR A 148 -9.54 4.26 -9.84
CA THR A 148 -8.42 3.56 -10.48
C THR A 148 -7.15 4.41 -10.45
N ARG A 149 -7.26 5.71 -10.71
CA ARG A 149 -6.14 6.65 -10.59
C ARG A 149 -5.67 6.76 -9.15
N VAL A 150 -6.58 6.88 -8.19
CA VAL A 150 -6.28 6.87 -6.75
C VAL A 150 -5.61 5.56 -6.34
N LYS A 151 -6.14 4.41 -6.78
CA LYS A 151 -5.53 3.09 -6.58
C LYS A 151 -4.15 2.97 -7.21
N SER A 152 -3.90 3.63 -8.34
CA SER A 152 -2.56 3.70 -8.93
C SER A 152 -1.59 4.57 -8.13
N LEU A 153 -2.08 5.55 -7.35
CA LEU A 153 -1.28 6.23 -6.29
C LEU A 153 -0.83 5.22 -5.25
N PHE A 154 -1.76 4.32 -4.92
CA PHE A 154 -1.49 3.18 -4.08
C PHE A 154 -0.87 2.01 -4.89
N GLY A 155 -0.55 2.14 -6.18
CA GLY A 155 0.27 1.14 -6.89
C GLY A 155 1.66 1.02 -6.27
N THR A 156 2.10 2.08 -5.58
CA THR A 156 3.26 2.10 -4.68
C THR A 156 2.91 2.24 -3.19
N CYS A 157 1.66 2.58 -2.84
CA CYS A 157 1.20 2.79 -1.46
C CYS A 157 0.04 1.89 -0.96
N ILE A 158 -0.43 0.93 -1.76
CA ILE A 158 -0.98 -0.36 -1.29
C ILE A 158 0.30 -1.13 -0.99
N LEU A 159 0.92 -0.78 0.13
CA LEU A 159 1.32 -1.86 1.01
C LEU A 159 -0.02 -2.58 1.28
N GLU A 160 -0.34 -3.57 0.45
CA GLU A 160 -0.70 -4.84 1.05
C GLU A 160 0.41 -4.97 2.07
N ASP A 161 0.03 -4.80 3.33
CA ASP A 161 0.71 -5.44 4.44
C ASP A 161 1.05 -6.82 3.88
N SER A 162 2.26 -6.98 3.31
CA SER A 162 2.57 -8.05 2.35
C SER A 162 2.87 -9.25 3.20
N SER A 163 1.78 -9.67 3.81
CA SER A 163 1.81 -10.21 5.13
C SER A 163 1.34 -11.62 5.00
N ILE A 164 2.29 -12.49 5.24
CA ILE A 164 2.10 -13.90 4.99
C ILE A 164 1.62 -14.48 6.32
N ILE A 165 0.45 -15.11 6.28
CA ILE A 165 -0.16 -15.71 7.46
C ILE A 165 0.17 -17.20 7.50
N PHE A 166 0.81 -17.62 8.58
CA PHE A 166 1.14 -19.00 8.88
C PHE A 166 0.23 -19.48 10.00
N ARG A 167 -0.51 -20.57 9.77
CA ARG A 167 -1.35 -21.21 10.78
C ARG A 167 -0.78 -22.58 11.10
N PRO A 168 -0.70 -22.98 12.37
CA PRO A 168 -0.26 -24.32 12.72
C PRO A 168 -1.24 -25.35 12.15
N GLN A 169 -0.70 -26.45 11.63
CA GLN A 169 -1.46 -27.61 11.16
C GLN A 169 -0.79 -28.87 11.70
N TYR A 170 -1.59 -29.87 12.01
CA TYR A 170 -1.10 -31.16 12.49
C TYR A 170 -0.20 -31.82 11.44
N GLY A 171 0.99 -32.28 11.85
CA GLY A 171 2.02 -32.81 10.96
C GLY A 171 2.88 -31.75 10.26
N HIS A 172 2.61 -30.47 10.49
CA HIS A 172 3.30 -29.32 9.89
C HIS A 172 3.79 -28.33 10.97
N GLU A 173 4.15 -28.84 12.16
CA GLU A 173 4.50 -28.05 13.35
C GLU A 173 5.80 -27.24 13.20
N PHE A 174 6.58 -27.54 12.16
CA PHE A 174 7.80 -26.82 11.76
C PHE A 174 7.69 -26.22 10.34
N GLU A 175 6.46 -25.94 9.88
CA GLU A 175 6.20 -25.27 8.61
C GLU A 175 5.63 -23.86 8.75
N GLY A 176 6.26 -23.07 9.62
CA GLY A 176 5.85 -21.69 9.92
C GLY A 176 6.73 -20.62 9.26
N ILE A 177 6.91 -19.52 9.99
CA ILE A 177 7.64 -18.31 9.58
C ILE A 177 9.10 -18.63 9.28
N PHE A 178 9.80 -19.36 10.16
CA PHE A 178 11.21 -19.66 9.96
C PHE A 178 11.41 -20.66 8.83
N ASN A 179 10.53 -21.65 8.66
CA ASN A 179 10.54 -22.53 7.49
C ASN A 179 10.39 -21.74 6.18
N TYR A 180 9.49 -20.77 6.15
CA TYR A 180 9.34 -19.87 5.00
C TYR A 180 10.62 -19.07 4.74
N LEU A 181 11.21 -18.45 5.76
CA LEU A 181 12.45 -17.70 5.62
C LEU A 181 13.63 -18.61 5.19
N ASN A 182 13.63 -19.86 5.65
CA ASN A 182 14.61 -20.85 5.22
C ASN A 182 14.48 -21.17 3.72
N LYS A 183 13.25 -21.33 3.23
CA LYS A 183 12.96 -21.52 1.80
C LYS A 183 13.34 -20.27 0.98
N GLU A 184 13.05 -19.07 1.48
CA GLU A 184 13.38 -17.79 0.83
C GLU A 184 14.90 -17.64 0.60
N CYS A 185 15.71 -18.04 1.57
CA CYS A 185 17.17 -17.92 1.49
C CYS A 185 17.90 -19.20 1.03
N SER A 186 17.14 -20.23 0.62
CA SER A 186 17.67 -21.55 0.25
C SER A 186 18.63 -22.12 1.30
N GLY A 187 18.30 -22.00 2.59
CA GLY A 187 19.17 -22.44 3.68
C GLY A 187 18.64 -22.05 5.07
N ASN A 188 19.49 -22.11 6.09
CA ASN A 188 19.11 -21.69 7.44
C ASN A 188 19.10 -20.15 7.54
N CYS A 189 17.95 -19.58 7.88
CA CYS A 189 17.71 -18.13 7.87
C CYS A 189 18.56 -17.37 8.88
N ALA A 190 19.02 -18.01 9.96
CA ALA A 190 19.93 -17.40 10.93
C ALA A 190 21.36 -17.35 10.38
N THR A 191 21.87 -18.46 9.83
CA THR A 191 23.24 -18.49 9.25
C THR A 191 23.36 -17.66 7.97
N LYS A 192 22.28 -17.60 7.17
CA LYS A 192 22.14 -16.71 6.01
C LYS A 192 21.85 -15.26 6.38
N LYS A 193 21.73 -14.95 7.68
CA LYS A 193 21.53 -13.60 8.22
C LYS A 193 20.24 -12.93 7.72
N LEU A 194 19.18 -13.67 7.43
CA LEU A 194 17.84 -13.09 7.24
C LEU A 194 17.25 -12.63 8.58
N ILE A 195 17.52 -13.40 9.63
CA ILE A 195 17.28 -13.01 11.03
C ILE A 195 18.62 -12.87 11.76
N HIS A 196 18.59 -12.36 12.98
CA HIS A 196 19.73 -12.38 13.88
C HIS A 196 19.30 -12.94 15.23
N VAL A 197 20.07 -13.90 15.72
CA VAL A 197 19.74 -14.64 16.93
C VAL A 197 20.86 -14.43 17.93
N ARG A 198 20.50 -14.14 19.18
CA ARG A 198 21.42 -13.95 20.29
C ARG A 198 20.84 -14.63 21.52
N CYS A 199 21.68 -15.09 22.41
CA CYS A 199 21.26 -15.54 23.74
C CYS A 199 22.04 -14.79 24.80
N SER A 200 21.58 -14.85 26.06
CA SER A 200 22.29 -14.26 27.20
C SER A 200 23.59 -15.00 27.51
N SER A 201 23.56 -16.34 27.43
CA SER A 201 24.72 -17.20 27.63
C SER A 201 24.66 -18.44 26.74
N LEU A 202 25.84 -19.03 26.50
CA LEU A 202 26.04 -20.19 25.64
C LEU A 202 26.83 -21.24 26.41
N LYS A 203 26.31 -22.47 26.49
CA LYS A 203 27.02 -23.59 27.13
C LYS A 203 27.89 -24.36 26.15
N SER A 204 27.31 -24.81 25.03
CA SER A 204 28.03 -25.67 24.08
C SER A 204 27.86 -25.26 22.61
N THR A 205 26.63 -24.96 22.19
CA THR A 205 26.25 -25.01 20.77
C THR A 205 25.43 -23.80 20.37
N SER A 206 25.62 -23.38 19.12
CA SER A 206 25.10 -22.13 18.57
C SER A 206 23.56 -22.10 18.50
N PRO A 207 22.90 -20.97 18.82
CA PRO A 207 21.45 -20.85 18.72
C PRO A 207 20.91 -20.96 17.28
N GLU A 208 21.76 -20.79 16.27
CA GLU A 208 21.40 -20.93 14.86
C GLU A 208 20.94 -22.35 14.50
N PHE A 209 21.33 -23.38 15.27
CA PHE A 209 20.87 -24.75 15.04
C PHE A 209 19.37 -24.93 15.25
N LEU A 210 18.72 -24.05 16.01
CA LEU A 210 17.26 -24.10 16.23
C LEU A 210 16.42 -23.96 14.96
N PHE A 211 17.02 -23.46 13.87
CA PHE A 211 16.37 -23.23 12.58
C PHE A 211 16.80 -24.25 11.51
N ASP A 212 17.52 -25.32 11.87
CA ASP A 212 17.87 -26.42 10.98
C ASP A 212 17.01 -27.66 11.25
N TYR A 213 15.86 -27.72 10.58
CA TYR A 213 14.88 -28.80 10.77
C TYR A 213 15.29 -30.12 10.11
N LYS A 214 16.36 -30.15 9.32
CA LYS A 214 16.82 -31.41 8.68
C LYS A 214 17.49 -32.34 9.68
N THR A 215 18.09 -31.78 10.71
CA THR A 215 18.89 -32.54 11.67
C THR A 215 18.11 -32.86 12.94
N LEU A 216 17.36 -31.89 13.52
CA LEU A 216 16.61 -32.03 14.79
C LEU A 216 17.30 -33.03 15.75
N SER A 217 18.62 -32.88 15.91
CA SER A 217 19.51 -33.96 16.33
C SER A 217 19.95 -33.83 17.78
N SER A 218 20.72 -34.82 18.24
CA SER A 218 21.30 -34.89 19.57
C SER A 218 22.56 -34.02 19.77
N ASP A 219 23.18 -33.56 18.69
CA ASP A 219 24.46 -32.84 18.66
C ASP A 219 24.35 -31.38 18.17
N LYS A 220 23.23 -31.01 17.55
CA LYS A 220 22.96 -29.66 17.00
C LYS A 220 21.69 -29.09 17.61
N PHE A 221 21.82 -28.61 18.84
CA PHE A 221 20.75 -27.98 19.61
C PHE A 221 21.28 -26.70 20.27
N TRP A 222 20.41 -25.83 20.76
CA TRP A 222 20.80 -24.68 21.57
C TRP A 222 20.81 -25.04 23.06
N SER A 223 21.85 -24.58 23.77
CA SER A 223 22.01 -24.74 25.21
C SER A 223 22.29 -23.41 25.91
N LEU A 224 21.41 -23.04 26.85
CA LEU A 224 21.68 -21.98 27.83
C LEU A 224 22.73 -22.47 28.85
N ASN A 225 23.50 -21.57 29.47
CA ASN A 225 24.52 -21.92 30.47
C ASN A 225 24.08 -21.61 31.90
N ASN A 226 23.23 -22.47 32.44
CA ASN A 226 22.75 -22.51 33.83
C ASN A 226 22.44 -21.13 34.41
N GLU A 227 21.70 -20.33 33.65
CA GLU A 227 21.44 -18.92 33.94
C GLU A 227 19.96 -18.76 34.29
N ASN A 228 19.68 -18.38 35.53
CA ASN A 228 18.33 -17.98 35.89
C ASN A 228 17.93 -16.73 35.10
N ASP A 229 16.74 -16.75 34.49
CA ASP A 229 16.25 -15.70 33.59
C ASP A 229 17.05 -15.52 32.29
N GLY A 230 17.84 -16.53 31.88
CA GLY A 230 18.51 -16.50 30.60
C GLY A 230 17.53 -16.49 29.42
N TYR A 231 17.97 -15.90 28.30
CA TYR A 231 17.10 -15.60 27.17
C TYR A 231 17.68 -16.01 25.82
N LEU A 232 16.78 -16.20 24.87
CA LEU A 232 17.05 -16.24 23.43
C LEU A 232 16.27 -15.09 22.76
N GLN A 233 16.97 -14.22 22.06
CA GLN A 233 16.41 -13.12 21.28
C GLN A 233 16.53 -13.40 19.79
N ILE A 234 15.43 -13.20 19.09
CA ILE A 234 15.34 -13.25 17.63
C ILE A 234 14.99 -11.84 17.13
N ASP A 235 15.83 -11.31 16.25
CA ASP A 235 15.64 -10.04 15.54
C ASP A 235 15.29 -10.33 14.08
N PHE A 236 14.07 -9.97 13.69
CA PHE A 236 13.53 -10.12 12.34
C PHE A 236 14.05 -9.04 11.36
N LYS A 237 14.98 -8.19 11.81
CA LYS A 237 15.67 -7.14 11.05
C LYS A 237 14.70 -6.14 10.44
N LYS A 238 14.46 -6.22 9.14
CA LYS A 238 13.55 -5.32 8.43
C LYS A 238 12.09 -5.73 8.60
N ARG A 239 11.85 -6.97 9.04
CA ARG A 239 10.53 -7.58 9.15
C ARG A 239 10.00 -7.47 10.57
N LYS A 240 8.69 -7.62 10.70
CA LYS A 240 8.00 -7.76 11.99
C LYS A 240 7.06 -8.95 11.96
N ILE A 241 6.73 -9.49 13.13
CA ILE A 241 5.74 -10.56 13.23
C ILE A 241 4.64 -10.22 14.24
N ASN A 242 3.42 -10.66 13.94
CA ASN A 242 2.40 -10.88 14.95
C ASN A 242 2.42 -12.38 15.30
N LEU A 243 2.95 -12.71 16.47
CA LEU A 243 3.07 -14.10 16.92
C LEU A 243 1.71 -14.61 17.42
N SER A 244 1.28 -15.74 16.87
CA SER A 244 0.04 -16.41 17.28
C SER A 244 0.30 -17.74 17.97
N HIS A 245 1.27 -18.52 17.46
CA HIS A 245 1.67 -19.81 18.01
C HIS A 245 3.17 -19.98 17.86
N TYR A 246 3.74 -20.91 18.61
CA TYR A 246 5.11 -21.35 18.45
C TYR A 246 5.24 -22.83 18.76
N SER A 247 6.18 -23.50 18.09
CA SER A 247 6.55 -24.88 18.37
C SER A 247 7.96 -24.96 18.93
N PHE A 248 8.16 -25.86 19.88
CA PHE A 248 9.47 -26.25 20.37
C PHE A 248 9.71 -27.73 20.11
N HIS A 249 10.97 -28.10 19.82
CA HIS A 249 11.42 -29.50 19.75
C HIS A 249 12.57 -29.74 20.72
N THR A 250 12.50 -30.82 21.50
CA THR A 250 13.56 -31.24 22.43
C THR A 250 14.59 -32.12 21.72
N PRO A 251 15.89 -32.02 22.03
CA PRO A 251 16.90 -32.84 21.36
C PRO A 251 16.71 -34.33 21.64
N ASN A 252 17.15 -35.15 20.69
CA ASN A 252 17.13 -36.61 20.80
C ASN A 252 18.35 -37.15 21.58
N ASN A 253 18.51 -36.77 22.84
CA ASN A 253 19.60 -37.28 23.68
C ASN A 253 19.07 -38.21 24.77
N GLN A 254 18.84 -39.47 24.42
CA GLN A 254 18.25 -40.47 25.33
C GLN A 254 19.13 -40.85 26.54
N TYR A 255 20.39 -40.39 26.57
CA TYR A 255 21.36 -40.72 27.62
C TYR A 255 21.63 -39.56 28.60
N SER A 256 20.91 -38.43 28.46
CA SER A 256 21.06 -37.26 29.34
C SER A 256 19.78 -36.94 30.08
N ASN A 257 19.90 -36.13 31.14
CA ASN A 257 18.73 -35.51 31.77
C ASN A 257 17.90 -34.71 30.75
N ILE A 258 16.60 -34.58 31.02
CA ILE A 258 15.69 -33.79 30.20
C ILE A 258 15.82 -32.33 30.62
N LEU A 259 16.68 -31.58 29.93
CA LEU A 259 16.98 -30.17 30.24
C LEU A 259 16.11 -29.19 29.44
N SER A 260 14.93 -29.62 28.99
CA SER A 260 14.00 -28.79 28.24
C SER A 260 13.25 -27.80 29.15
N PRO A 261 12.76 -26.67 28.60
CA PRO A 261 12.05 -25.67 29.38
C PRO A 261 10.81 -26.26 30.07
N LYS A 262 10.68 -26.02 31.37
CA LYS A 262 9.48 -26.31 32.17
C LYS A 262 8.62 -25.07 32.40
N ASN A 263 9.25 -23.89 32.34
CA ASN A 263 8.68 -22.59 32.68
C ASN A 263 9.34 -21.52 31.81
N TRP A 264 8.56 -20.68 31.14
CA TRP A 264 9.10 -19.63 30.27
C TRP A 264 8.14 -18.49 29.99
N GLU A 265 8.67 -17.41 29.42
CA GLU A 265 7.89 -16.32 28.85
C GLU A 265 8.34 -16.03 27.41
N ILE A 266 7.38 -15.72 26.54
CA ILE A 266 7.64 -15.13 25.23
C ILE A 266 7.26 -13.66 25.28
N LYS A 267 8.18 -12.77 24.88
CA LYS A 267 7.96 -11.32 24.87
C LYS A 267 8.27 -10.72 23.51
N GLY A 268 7.53 -9.67 23.13
CA GLY A 268 7.72 -8.90 21.91
C GLY A 268 8.18 -7.48 22.19
N SER A 269 9.07 -6.94 21.36
CA SER A 269 9.51 -5.54 21.43
C SER A 269 9.79 -4.97 20.04
N ASN A 270 9.76 -3.65 19.94
CA ASN A 270 10.19 -2.88 18.77
C ASN A 270 11.36 -1.93 19.05
N ASP A 271 11.77 -1.78 20.32
CA ASP A 271 12.82 -0.84 20.75
C ASP A 271 13.88 -1.49 21.65
N LYS A 272 13.71 -2.77 22.00
CA LYS A 272 14.51 -3.55 22.97
C LYS A 272 14.45 -3.04 24.41
N ILE A 273 13.70 -2.00 24.70
CA ILE A 273 13.55 -1.38 26.02
C ILE A 273 12.22 -1.82 26.63
N HIS A 274 11.12 -1.64 25.90
CA HIS A 274 9.79 -2.03 26.33
C HIS A 274 9.42 -3.40 25.73
N TRP A 275 9.00 -4.32 26.60
CA TRP A 275 8.69 -5.70 26.22
C TRP A 275 7.27 -6.06 26.66
N ASP A 276 6.41 -6.33 25.68
CA ASP A 276 5.07 -6.85 25.92
C ASP A 276 5.14 -8.38 26.11
N ILE A 277 4.45 -8.92 27.11
CA ILE A 277 4.33 -10.38 27.30
C ILE A 277 3.33 -10.92 26.27
N LEU A 278 3.77 -11.87 25.44
CA LEU A 278 2.96 -12.56 24.44
C LEU A 278 2.47 -13.92 24.94
N ASP A 279 3.31 -14.60 25.74
CA ASP A 279 2.94 -15.85 26.40
C ASP A 279 3.70 -16.02 27.71
N SER A 280 3.10 -16.75 28.66
CA SER A 280 3.72 -17.15 29.93
C SER A 280 3.27 -18.56 30.27
N ARG A 281 4.23 -19.47 30.45
CA ARG A 281 3.99 -20.89 30.69
C ARG A 281 4.69 -21.31 31.97
N LYS A 282 3.99 -22.11 32.78
CA LYS A 282 4.51 -22.66 34.04
C LYS A 282 4.15 -24.13 34.12
N TYR A 283 5.09 -24.93 34.63
CA TYR A 283 4.93 -26.38 34.83
C TYR A 283 4.46 -27.12 33.58
N ASP A 284 5.01 -26.76 32.42
CA ASP A 284 4.67 -27.46 31.17
C ASP A 284 5.02 -28.95 31.27
N PRO A 285 4.12 -29.87 30.91
CA PRO A 285 4.43 -31.30 30.92
C PRO A 285 4.87 -31.82 29.54
N HIS A 286 4.65 -31.06 28.47
CA HIS A 286 4.74 -31.55 27.10
C HIS A 286 6.17 -31.72 26.63
N LEU A 287 7.09 -30.87 27.09
CA LEU A 287 8.51 -30.98 26.75
C LEU A 287 9.30 -31.92 27.67
N ASN A 288 8.65 -32.63 28.61
CA ASN A 288 9.33 -33.54 29.55
C ASN A 288 9.71 -34.90 28.93
N ARG A 289 10.17 -34.92 27.67
CA ARG A 289 10.63 -36.12 26.95
C ARG A 289 11.72 -35.74 25.94
N HIS A 290 12.56 -36.70 25.58
CA HIS A 290 13.48 -36.56 24.45
C HIS A 290 12.74 -36.66 23.12
N ASN A 291 13.26 -35.97 22.11
CA ASN A 291 12.76 -36.03 20.74
C ASN A 291 11.23 -35.82 20.64
N THR A 292 10.74 -34.82 21.38
CA THR A 292 9.32 -34.47 21.41
C THR A 292 9.14 -33.02 20.98
N PHE A 293 7.96 -32.72 20.47
CA PHE A 293 7.57 -31.35 20.18
C PHE A 293 6.18 -31.05 20.71
N TYR A 294 5.92 -29.77 20.86
CA TYR A 294 4.58 -29.28 21.12
C TYR A 294 4.40 -27.89 20.52
N CYS A 295 3.21 -27.63 19.98
CA CYS A 295 2.81 -26.34 19.43
C CYS A 295 1.89 -25.62 20.42
N TYR A 296 2.30 -24.44 20.85
CA TYR A 296 1.61 -23.63 21.85
C TYR A 296 0.93 -22.45 21.18
N GLU A 297 -0.35 -22.23 21.50
CA GLU A 297 -1.02 -20.96 21.21
C GLU A 297 -0.56 -19.88 22.21
N CYS A 298 -0.28 -18.67 21.76
CA CYS A 298 0.07 -17.59 22.67
C CYS A 298 -1.12 -17.18 23.53
N THR A 299 -0.94 -17.08 24.85
CA THR A 299 -2.01 -16.72 25.79
C THR A 299 -2.52 -15.29 25.55
N TYR A 300 -1.61 -14.33 25.30
CA TYR A 300 -1.96 -12.90 25.20
C TYR A 300 -2.01 -12.47 23.74
N LYS A 301 -3.20 -12.59 23.16
CA LYS A 301 -3.46 -12.12 21.78
C LYS A 301 -3.49 -10.60 21.75
N ASN A 302 -2.58 -10.00 20.99
CA ASN A 302 -2.64 -8.58 20.67
C ASN A 302 -2.47 -8.38 19.15
N ARG A 303 -2.83 -7.18 18.66
CA ARG A 303 -2.72 -6.82 17.23
C ARG A 303 -1.39 -6.13 16.90
N LYS A 304 -0.42 -6.11 17.82
CA LYS A 304 0.87 -5.46 17.62
C LYS A 304 1.82 -6.40 16.85
N ASN A 305 2.71 -5.78 16.08
CA ASN A 305 3.74 -6.45 15.31
C ASN A 305 5.10 -6.13 15.93
N TYR A 306 5.96 -7.13 16.09
CA TYR A 306 7.23 -7.01 16.79
C TYR A 306 8.40 -7.38 15.89
N GLN A 307 9.43 -6.54 15.89
CA GLN A 307 10.71 -6.86 15.26
C GLN A 307 11.52 -7.84 16.11
N TYR A 308 11.42 -7.73 17.43
CA TYR A 308 12.18 -8.54 18.37
C TYR A 308 11.25 -9.46 19.13
N ILE A 309 11.58 -10.74 19.16
CA ILE A 309 10.94 -11.72 20.04
C ILE A 309 12.01 -12.27 20.99
N ARG A 310 11.68 -12.37 22.28
CA ARG A 310 12.53 -13.03 23.28
C ARG A 310 11.78 -14.17 23.93
N PHE A 311 12.43 -15.33 23.96
CA PHE A 311 12.15 -16.38 24.93
C PHE A 311 12.99 -16.11 26.19
N TYR A 312 12.36 -16.20 27.36
CA TYR A 312 13.04 -16.20 28.66
C TYR A 312 12.75 -17.51 29.35
N GLN A 313 13.79 -18.23 29.78
CA GLN A 313 13.63 -19.29 30.76
C GLN A 313 13.25 -18.69 32.11
N ARG A 314 12.28 -19.28 32.81
CA ARG A 314 11.84 -18.78 34.12
C ARG A 314 11.95 -19.86 35.19
N GLY A 315 12.97 -19.79 36.03
CA GLY A 315 13.20 -20.85 37.01
C GLY A 315 13.72 -22.13 36.36
N VAL A 316 13.62 -23.24 37.11
CA VAL A 316 14.28 -24.48 36.73
C VAL A 316 13.57 -25.22 35.58
N ASN A 317 14.34 -25.95 34.79
CA ASN A 317 13.91 -26.81 33.70
C ASN A 317 13.39 -28.18 34.20
N HIS A 318 13.21 -29.14 33.29
CA HIS A 318 12.77 -30.49 33.66
C HIS A 318 13.81 -31.35 34.40
N GLY A 319 15.09 -30.98 34.36
CA GLY A 319 16.19 -31.60 35.11
C GLY A 319 16.56 -30.86 36.39
N ASP A 320 15.73 -29.90 36.82
CA ASP A 320 15.89 -29.09 38.03
C ASP A 320 17.15 -28.21 38.09
N ASP A 321 17.65 -27.77 36.92
CA ASP A 321 18.69 -26.74 36.79
C ASP A 321 18.21 -25.56 35.91
N TYR A 322 19.08 -24.58 35.67
CA TYR A 322 18.77 -23.39 34.86
C TYR A 322 19.30 -23.48 33.41
N ASP A 323 19.62 -24.67 32.91
CA ASP A 323 19.89 -24.87 31.49
C ASP A 323 18.57 -24.89 30.69
N THR A 324 18.66 -24.71 29.37
CA THR A 324 17.57 -24.99 28.44
C THR A 324 18.15 -25.66 27.21
N HIS A 325 17.64 -26.83 26.87
CA HIS A 325 17.98 -27.56 25.64
C HIS A 325 16.79 -27.59 24.69
N LEU A 326 16.97 -26.98 23.50
CA LEU A 326 16.01 -27.03 22.40
C LEU A 326 16.76 -27.31 21.10
N SER A 327 16.23 -28.20 20.26
CA SER A 327 16.79 -28.50 18.93
C SER A 327 16.00 -27.89 17.78
N GLY A 328 14.79 -27.39 18.04
CA GLY A 328 13.98 -26.71 17.04
C GLY A 328 13.07 -25.66 17.65
N ILE A 329 12.88 -24.55 16.93
CA ILE A 329 11.88 -23.53 17.20
C ILE A 329 11.16 -23.15 15.90
N GLU A 330 9.83 -23.06 15.92
CA GLU A 330 9.05 -22.53 14.79
C GLU A 330 8.01 -21.53 15.29
N PHE A 331 7.80 -20.43 14.56
CA PHE A 331 6.80 -19.41 14.89
C PHE A 331 5.70 -19.38 13.83
N PHE A 332 4.47 -19.11 14.28
CA PHE A 332 3.29 -18.98 13.44
C PHE A 332 2.57 -17.67 13.73
N GLY A 333 1.83 -17.17 12.74
CA GLY A 333 1.13 -15.91 12.80
C GLY A 333 1.38 -15.11 11.54
N LYS A 334 1.45 -13.79 11.65
CA LYS A 334 1.59 -12.89 10.50
C LYS A 334 3.03 -12.40 10.39
N LEU A 335 3.70 -12.68 9.27
CA LEU A 335 4.98 -12.08 8.92
C LEU A 335 4.74 -10.83 8.08
N ILE A 336 5.38 -9.72 8.39
CA ILE A 336 5.24 -8.44 7.69
C ILE A 336 6.62 -8.04 7.16
N ASN A 337 6.72 -7.86 5.85
CA ASN A 337 7.98 -7.61 5.15
C ASN A 337 8.45 -6.16 5.21
#